data_AF-A0A7J6VWN5-F1
#
_entry.id   AF-A0A7J6VWN5-F1
#
_cell.length_a   1.000
_cell.length_b   1.000
_cell.length_c   1.000
_cell.angle_alpha   90.00
_cell.angle_beta   90.00
_cell.angle_gamma   90.00
#
_symmetry.space_group_name_H-M   'P 1'
#
loop_
_entity.id
_entity.type
_entity.pdbx_description
1 polymer ?
#
loop_
_entity_poly.entity_id
_entity_poly.type
_entity_poly.pdbx_seq_one_letter_code
_entity_poly.pdbx_strand_id
1 'polypeptide(L)' 'MAKCVSWNARGLCNLDAQGSVKTLLKLTKANVVMIQETKVWDCIDGISSSVFPNGWRWVGVPSIGLSG' A
#
# COMPACT_ATOMS: atom_id res chain seq x y z
N MET A 1 -4.60 8.22 20.66
CA MET A 1 -3.84 6.95 20.56
C MET A 1 -3.57 6.69 19.09
N ALA A 2 -2.34 6.31 18.72
CA ALA A 2 -2.02 6.03 17.32
C ALA A 2 -2.62 4.69 16.89
N LYS A 3 -3.21 4.62 15.69
CA LYS A 3 -3.79 3.40 15.11
C LYS A 3 -2.94 2.90 13.95
N CYS A 4 -2.53 1.64 14.03
CA CYS A 4 -1.77 0.97 12.99
C CYS A 4 -2.62 -0.10 12.31
N VAL A 5 -2.47 -0.25 10.99
CA VAL A 5 -3.13 -1.28 10.19
C VAL A 5 -2.08 -2.02 9.38
N SER A 6 -2.19 -3.35 9.34
CA SER A 6 -1.38 -4.22 8.50
C SER A 6 -2.29 -4.96 7.53
N TRP A 7 -1.94 -4.98 6.25
CA TRP A 7 -2.78 -5.60 5.22
C TRP A 7 -1.94 -6.21 4.09
N ASN A 8 -2.23 -7.46 3.75
CA ASN A 8 -1.61 -8.15 2.63
C ASN A 8 -2.39 -7.87 1.34
N ALA A 9 -1.72 -7.26 0.35
CA ALA A 9 -2.34 -6.82 -0.90
C ALA A 9 -2.47 -7.92 -1.96
N ARG A 10 -1.65 -8.98 -1.88
CA ARG A 10 -1.56 -10.03 -2.91
C ARG A 10 -1.35 -9.46 -4.33
N GLY A 11 -0.63 -8.35 -4.43
CA GLY A 11 -0.40 -7.57 -5.64
C GLY A 11 -1.16 -6.24 -5.65
N LEU A 12 -0.44 -5.16 -5.96
CA LEU A 12 -0.96 -3.79 -5.96
C LEU A 12 -0.96 -3.13 -7.35
N CYS A 13 -0.50 -3.84 -8.39
CA CYS A 13 -0.46 -3.29 -9.75
C CYS A 13 -1.85 -3.15 -10.40
N ASN A 14 -2.87 -3.87 -9.95
CA ASN A 14 -4.22 -3.74 -10.51
C ASN A 14 -5.02 -2.60 -9.83
N LEU A 15 -5.96 -2.00 -10.57
CA LEU A 15 -6.75 -0.85 -10.10
C LEU A 15 -7.67 -1.19 -8.92
N ASP A 16 -8.15 -2.43 -8.83
CA ASP A 16 -9.05 -2.86 -7.75
C ASP A 16 -8.34 -2.95 -6.40
N ALA A 17 -7.12 -3.47 -6.38
CA ALA A 17 -6.26 -3.51 -5.20
C ALA A 17 -5.89 -2.10 -4.75
N GLN A 18 -5.58 -1.21 -5.69
CA GLN A 18 -5.36 0.21 -5.39
C GLN A 18 -6.60 0.87 -4.78
N GLY A 19 -7.80 0.61 -5.34
CA GLY A 19 -9.07 1.06 -4.78
C GLY A 19 -9.34 0.52 -3.37
N SER A 20 -8.97 -0.73 -3.13
CA SER A 20 -9.08 -1.38 -1.82
C SER A 20 -8.19 -0.69 -0.77
N VAL A 21 -6.96 -0.32 -1.13
CA VAL A 21 -6.07 0.44 -0.23
C VAL A 21 -6.63 1.83 0.06
N LYS A 22 -7.16 2.54 -0.94
CA LYS A 22 -7.82 3.84 -0.72
C LYS A 22 -8.98 3.71 0.26
N THR A 23 -9.78 2.67 0.12
CA THR A 23 -10.91 2.36 1.01
C THR A 23 -10.43 2.05 2.42
N LEU A 24 -9.37 1.25 2.55
CA LEU A 24 -8.71 0.95 3.82
C LEU A 24 -8.26 2.22 4.54
N LEU A 25 -7.59 3.14 3.84
CA LEU A 25 -7.12 4.41 4.39
C LEU A 25 -8.28 5.29 4.89
N LYS A 26 -9.37 5.39 4.11
CA LYS A 26 -10.55 6.19 4.47
C LYS A 26 -11.31 5.62 5.67
N LEU A 27 -11.54 4.31 5.71
CA LEU A 27 -12.38 3.67 6.72
C LEU A 27 -11.65 3.49 8.05
N THR A 28 -10.37 3.13 8.01
CA THR A 28 -9.65 2.79 9.23
C THR A 28 -9.24 4.02 10.03
N LYS A 29 -9.09 5.19 9.39
CA LYS A 29 -8.47 6.39 9.96
C LYS A 29 -7.14 6.07 10.65
N ALA A 30 -6.37 5.14 10.09
CA ALA A 30 -5.08 4.73 10.61
C ALA A 30 -4.05 5.87 10.49
N ASN A 31 -3.10 5.91 11.41
CA ASN A 31 -1.93 6.80 11.35
C ASN A 31 -0.77 6.13 10.61
N VAL A 32 -0.69 4.80 10.68
CA VAL A 32 0.33 3.98 10.01
C VAL A 32 -0.36 2.84 9.29
N VAL A 33 -0.03 2.64 8.02
CA VAL A 33 -0.48 1.49 7.22
C VAL A 33 0.72 0.76 6.67
N MET A 34 0.77 -0.55 6.92
CA MET A 34 1.75 -1.46 6.37
C MET A 34 1.08 -2.33 5.32
N ILE A 35 1.62 -2.33 4.09
CA ILE A 35 1.08 -3.12 2.99
C ILE A 35 2.13 -4.13 2.57
N GLN A 36 1.78 -5.42 2.60
CA GLN A 36 2.66 -6.53 2.22
C GLN A 36 2.24 -7.16 0.89
N GLU A 37 3.14 -7.96 0.30
CA GLU A 37 2.95 -8.61 -1.01
C GLU A 37 2.49 -7.63 -2.08
N THR A 38 3.15 -6.49 -2.18
CA THR A 38 2.72 -5.40 -3.07
C THR A 38 3.01 -5.74 -4.54
N LYS A 39 4.05 -6.53 -4.84
CA LYS A 39 4.46 -6.92 -6.21
C LYS A 39 4.66 -5.74 -7.15
N VAL A 40 5.11 -4.60 -6.62
CA VAL A 40 5.08 -3.30 -7.32
C VAL A 40 6.32 -2.99 -8.15
N TRP A 41 7.33 -3.85 -8.16
CA TRP A 41 8.62 -3.58 -8.81
C TRP A 41 8.48 -3.12 -10.27
N ASP A 42 7.52 -3.67 -11.01
CA ASP A 42 7.29 -3.34 -12.42
C ASP A 42 6.24 -2.23 -12.65
N CYS A 43 5.62 -1.71 -11.60
CA CYS A 43 4.50 -0.76 -11.71
C CYS A 43 4.56 0.40 -10.68
N ILE A 44 5.73 0.62 -10.07
CA ILE A 44 5.91 1.49 -8.90
C ILE A 44 5.66 2.97 -9.20
N ASP A 45 6.01 3.42 -10.42
CA ASP A 45 6.02 4.83 -10.80
C ASP A 45 4.62 5.47 -10.80
N GLY A 46 3.55 4.67 -10.93
CA GLY A 46 2.16 5.15 -10.90
C GLY A 46 1.42 4.94 -9.58
N ILE A 47 1.94 4.11 -8.68
CA ILE A 47 1.23 3.69 -7.47
C ILE A 47 1.28 4.76 -6.39
N SER A 48 2.42 5.42 -6.24
CA SER A 48 2.65 6.36 -5.14
C SER A 48 1.65 7.52 -5.14
N SER A 49 1.45 8.14 -6.29
CA SER A 49 0.56 9.28 -6.50
C SER A 49 -0.90 8.89 -6.63
N SER A 50 -1.20 7.69 -7.15
CA SER A 50 -2.57 7.19 -7.26
C SER A 50 -3.12 6.76 -5.90
N VAL A 51 -2.37 5.98 -5.13
CA VAL A 51 -2.88 5.23 -3.97
C VAL A 51 -2.81 6.01 -2.67
N PHE A 52 -1.72 6.76 -2.46
CA PHE A 52 -1.48 7.44 -1.19
C PHE A 52 -1.87 8.91 -1.33
N PRO A 53 -2.92 9.37 -0.62
CA PRO A 53 -3.38 10.74 -0.73
C PRO A 53 -2.37 11.74 -0.13
N ASN A 54 -2.49 13.01 -0.53
CA ASN A 54 -1.69 14.11 0.00
C ASN A 54 -1.64 14.09 1.54
N GLY A 55 -0.42 14.14 2.09
CA GLY A 55 -0.16 14.09 3.54
C GLY A 55 0.38 12.75 4.05
N TRP A 56 0.29 11.68 3.27
CA TRP A 56 0.98 10.43 3.58
C TRP A 56 2.43 10.47 3.09
N ARG A 57 3.37 10.12 3.96
CA ARG A 57 4.73 9.75 3.57
C ARG A 57 4.79 8.24 3.48
N TRP A 58 5.44 7.72 2.44
CA TRP A 58 5.58 6.29 2.23
C TRP A 58 7.04 5.94 1.96
N VAL A 59 7.39 4.69 2.25
CA VAL A 59 8.68 4.10 1.94
C VAL A 59 8.44 2.70 1.39
N GLY A 60 9.07 2.38 0.27
CA GLY A 60 9.12 1.02 -0.25
C GLY A 60 10.25 0.27 0.44
N VAL A 61 9.93 -0.89 1.03
CA VAL A 61 10.95 -1.80 1.53
C VAL A 61 10.99 -3.00 0.58
N PRO A 62 12.15 -3.27 -0.08
CA PRO A 62 12.26 -4.45 -0.92
C PRO A 62 12.08 -5.70 -0.06
N SER A 63 11.26 -6.64 -0.52
CA SER A 63 11.20 -7.97 0.09
C SER A 63 12.44 -8.76 -0.29
N ILE A 64 13.05 -9.42 0.69
CA ILE A 64 14.14 -10.37 0.48
C ILE A 64 13.51 -11.77 0.58
N GLY A 65 13.10 -12.35 -0.55
CA GLY A 65 12.43 -13.66 -0.59
C GLY A 65 12.02 -14.09 -2.01
N LEU A 66 11.92 -15.40 -2.25
CA LEU A 66 11.64 -16.01 -3.58
C LEU A 66 10.19 -15.86 -4.07
N SER A 67 9.27 -15.45 -3.20
CA SER A 67 7.87 -15.24 -3.55
C SER A 67 7.67 -13.78 -3.98
N GLY A 68 7.96 -13.50 -5.26
CA GLY A 68 7.61 -12.23 -5.90
C GLY A 68 6.15 -11.85 -5.73
#